data_AF-A0A926Z4S1-F1
#
_entry.id   AF-A0A926Z4S1-F1
#
_cell.length_a   1.000
_cell.length_b   1.000
_cell.length_c   1.000
_cell.angle_alpha   90.00
_cell.angle_beta   90.00
_cell.angle_gamma   90.00
#
_symmetry.space_group_name_H-M   'P 1'
#
loop_
_entity.id
_entity.type
_entity.pdbx_description
1 polymer ?
#
loop_
_entity_poly.entity_id
_entity_poly.type
_entity_poly.pdbx_seq_one_letter_code
_entity_poly.pdbx_strand_id
1 'polypeptide(L)'
;MSQLTSRNQSIVNKSQFATQPAKRMPSLKNVLEEIVVVEVQEQLKRLHASSRDSINLSEAAAYALNRLPVLYACTSRGWLQQRKRAYADLRGQVTNAVQQALLGIRRDPIRKSTQIAASKVETPAHVLAKLQKLFGKPNLLWRDVPSAFHETLNLVSHRADYGGLSVSDRHRLQEIKGYLQRKGKQDYENRERRDWHVSSDLPNPELTSYIISASYFLINVLEDLVKQEVNQQLLHMANVLPRKVGIDDVCAHVLNRLPPMYATTEQGVIWQAQKVREQMSSQIETTVIQSLLTLSKTPRRLTDPIPLIKFEDECEQAITELRSLWQREDITWRNVLGLMESAISQEKQGKVQWRQQWRMLGQVYNEMYLKPGDAELSLHQTPEGEVLAIQTHTKDAFGWLADNPKNLGISALRLFPAIAEIELHSTFLDFVITYTREEMAIDGII
;
A
#
# COMPACT_ATOMS: atom_id res chain seq x y z
N MET A 1 -32.81 49.68 40.24
CA MET A 1 -31.49 49.80 39.59
C MET A 1 -30.46 49.12 40.48
N SER A 2 -29.48 48.48 39.86
CA SER A 2 -28.31 47.78 40.43
C SER A 2 -28.52 46.42 41.12
N GLN A 3 -27.76 45.46 40.59
CA GLN A 3 -27.37 44.13 41.12
C GLN A 3 -28.21 42.93 40.67
N LEU A 4 -27.78 42.31 39.57
CA LEU A 4 -27.72 40.85 39.33
C LEU A 4 -27.35 40.61 37.86
N THR A 5 -26.05 40.63 37.53
CA THR A 5 -25.47 40.10 36.29
C THR A 5 -23.95 40.13 36.42
N SER A 6 -23.41 39.16 37.16
CA SER A 6 -21.96 38.87 37.19
C SER A 6 -21.76 37.40 37.48
N ARG A 7 -21.91 36.60 36.43
CA ARG A 7 -21.37 35.24 36.31
C ARG A 7 -21.46 34.87 34.84
N ASN A 8 -20.40 35.17 34.09
CA ASN A 8 -19.92 34.44 32.91
C ASN A 8 -18.82 35.25 32.22
N GLN A 9 -17.67 35.34 32.90
CA GLN A 9 -16.37 35.49 32.26
C GLN A 9 -15.47 34.42 32.87
N SER A 10 -15.12 33.41 32.08
CA SER A 10 -13.88 32.58 32.18
C SER A 10 -14.05 31.21 31.51
N ILE A 11 -14.12 31.17 30.17
CA ILE A 11 -13.58 30.02 29.42
C ILE A 11 -12.86 30.56 28.18
N VAL A 12 -11.67 31.11 28.41
CA VAL A 12 -10.56 30.94 27.48
C VAL A 12 -9.98 29.57 27.82
N ASN A 13 -9.93 28.64 26.87
CA ASN A 13 -8.82 27.69 26.75
C ASN A 13 -8.86 26.88 25.46
N LYS A 14 -7.87 27.18 24.60
CA LYS A 14 -7.02 26.23 23.88
C LYS A 14 -7.66 25.29 22.85
N SER A 15 -7.56 25.75 21.61
CA SER A 15 -6.99 25.00 20.48
C SER A 15 -5.93 23.97 20.90
N GLN A 16 -6.30 22.68 20.89
CA GLN A 16 -5.36 21.57 20.75
C GLN A 16 -6.03 20.43 19.97
N PHE A 17 -5.51 20.20 18.76
CA PHE A 17 -5.36 18.91 18.09
C PHE A 17 -6.40 17.82 18.42
N ALA A 18 -7.42 17.72 17.57
CA ALA A 18 -8.08 16.45 17.30
C ALA A 18 -8.06 16.20 15.79
N THR A 19 -6.84 16.08 15.25
CA THR A 19 -6.62 15.35 14.00
C THR A 19 -7.26 13.99 14.22
N GLN A 20 -8.32 13.68 13.46
CA GLN A 20 -8.84 12.32 13.40
C GLN A 20 -7.64 11.39 13.17
N PRO A 21 -7.38 10.39 14.02
CA PRO A 21 -6.27 9.51 13.76
C PRO A 21 -6.61 8.82 12.44
N ALA A 22 -5.77 9.08 11.42
CA ALA A 22 -5.67 8.23 10.26
C ALA A 22 -5.74 6.79 10.75
N LYS A 23 -6.56 5.98 10.09
CA LYS A 23 -6.84 4.58 10.43
C LYS A 23 -5.50 3.84 10.49
N ARG A 24 -4.85 3.86 11.66
CA ARG A 24 -3.54 3.26 11.89
C ARG A 24 -3.68 1.80 11.52
N MET A 25 -2.84 1.36 10.60
CA MET A 25 -2.83 -0.04 10.22
C MET A 25 -2.51 -0.87 11.47
N PRO A 26 -3.09 -2.08 11.58
CA PRO A 26 -2.93 -2.88 12.78
C PRO A 26 -1.44 -3.17 13.00
N SER A 27 -0.97 -2.91 14.23
CA SER A 27 0.40 -3.16 14.69
C SER A 27 0.66 -4.66 14.88
N LEU A 28 0.15 -5.51 13.99
CA LEU A 28 0.08 -6.95 14.15
C LEU A 28 0.88 -7.63 13.06
N LYS A 29 1.85 -8.45 13.44
CA LYS A 29 2.73 -9.13 12.47
C LYS A 29 3.12 -10.52 12.95
N ASN A 30 3.03 -11.50 12.06
CA ASN A 30 3.61 -12.82 12.29
C ASN A 30 5.11 -12.80 11.96
N VAL A 31 5.94 -13.10 12.95
CA VAL A 31 7.40 -13.08 12.81
C VAL A 31 7.91 -14.16 11.85
N LEU A 32 7.18 -15.27 11.72
CA LEU A 32 7.61 -16.39 10.87
C LEU A 32 7.50 -16.11 9.37
N GLU A 33 6.71 -15.11 8.95
CA GLU A 33 6.60 -14.76 7.53
C GLU A 33 7.96 -14.40 6.92
N GLU A 34 8.72 -13.53 7.59
CA GLU A 34 10.08 -13.14 7.17
C GLU A 34 11.01 -14.35 7.10
N ILE A 35 11.02 -15.16 8.16
CA ILE A 35 11.95 -16.28 8.32
C ILE A 35 11.68 -17.36 7.28
N VAL A 36 10.41 -17.68 7.03
CA VAL A 36 10.01 -18.67 6.02
C VAL A 36 10.36 -18.18 4.62
N VAL A 37 10.09 -16.92 4.27
CA VAL A 37 10.43 -16.39 2.95
C VAL A 37 11.94 -16.44 2.70
N VAL A 38 12.75 -16.02 3.68
CA VAL A 38 14.22 -16.07 3.55
C VAL A 38 14.69 -17.51 3.35
N GLU A 39 14.17 -18.47 4.12
CA GLU A 39 14.53 -19.88 3.98
C GLU A 39 14.11 -20.45 2.62
N VAL A 40 12.90 -20.12 2.13
CA VAL A 40 12.43 -20.52 0.79
C VAL A 40 13.39 -19.99 -0.29
N GLN A 41 13.80 -18.72 -0.21
CA GLN A 41 14.74 -18.13 -1.16
C GLN A 41 16.11 -18.83 -1.10
N GLU A 42 16.63 -19.11 0.10
CA GLU A 42 17.90 -19.81 0.28
C GLU A 42 17.87 -21.24 -0.29
N GLN A 43 16.81 -22.00 -0.02
CA GLN A 43 16.66 -23.35 -0.56
C GLN A 43 16.48 -23.32 -2.09
N LEU A 44 15.74 -22.34 -2.64
CA LEU A 44 15.58 -22.21 -4.10
C LEU A 44 16.92 -21.91 -4.79
N LYS A 45 17.77 -21.07 -4.17
CA LYS A 45 19.14 -20.78 -4.67
C LYS A 45 20.03 -22.03 -4.74
N ARG A 46 19.70 -23.12 -4.03
CA ARG A 46 20.43 -24.39 -4.07
C ARG A 46 19.92 -25.37 -5.13
N LEU A 47 18.70 -25.19 -5.65
CA LEU A 47 18.09 -26.08 -6.65
C LEU A 47 18.58 -25.80 -8.08
N HIS A 48 18.45 -26.76 -9.01
CA HIS A 48 18.80 -26.56 -10.42
C HIS A 48 17.80 -25.62 -11.14
N ALA A 49 18.29 -24.85 -12.13
CA ALA A 49 17.53 -23.79 -12.81
C ALA A 49 16.16 -24.26 -13.36
N SER A 50 16.07 -25.47 -13.92
CA SER A 50 14.82 -26.02 -14.48
C SER A 50 13.71 -26.21 -13.44
N SER A 51 14.08 -26.50 -12.18
CA SER A 51 13.11 -26.63 -11.08
C SER A 51 12.75 -25.28 -10.47
N ARG A 52 13.62 -24.27 -10.57
CA ARG A 52 13.36 -22.92 -10.05
C ARG A 52 12.22 -22.25 -10.80
N ASP A 53 12.23 -22.34 -12.13
CA ASP A 53 11.25 -21.66 -12.98
C ASP A 53 9.82 -22.22 -12.83
N SER A 54 9.69 -23.44 -12.31
CA SER A 54 8.40 -24.07 -12.04
C SER A 54 7.78 -23.72 -10.70
N ILE A 55 8.55 -23.21 -9.73
CA ILE A 55 8.07 -23.05 -8.35
C ILE A 55 7.64 -21.60 -8.10
N ASN A 56 6.42 -21.41 -7.62
CA ASN A 56 5.95 -20.12 -7.14
C ASN A 56 6.38 -19.91 -5.68
N LEU A 57 7.19 -18.88 -5.43
CA LEU A 57 7.72 -18.58 -4.08
C LEU A 57 6.61 -18.26 -3.08
N SER A 58 5.58 -17.52 -3.51
CA SER A 58 4.46 -17.15 -2.64
C SER A 58 3.68 -18.38 -2.18
N GLU A 59 3.42 -19.32 -3.09
CA GLU A 59 2.73 -20.56 -2.75
C GLU A 59 3.57 -21.44 -1.81
N ALA A 60 4.89 -21.49 -2.03
CA ALA A 60 5.82 -22.21 -1.15
C ALA A 60 5.82 -21.64 0.26
N ALA A 61 5.86 -20.31 0.39
CA ALA A 61 5.77 -19.65 1.67
C ALA A 61 4.42 -19.90 2.36
N ALA A 62 3.29 -19.75 1.66
CA ALA A 62 1.97 -20.01 2.23
C ALA A 62 1.78 -21.47 2.66
N TYR A 63 2.26 -22.42 1.86
CA TYR A 63 2.21 -23.84 2.19
C TYR A 63 3.00 -24.16 3.45
N ALA A 64 4.22 -23.62 3.57
CA ALA A 64 5.05 -23.81 4.75
C ALA A 64 4.42 -23.13 6.00
N LEU A 65 3.94 -21.90 5.87
CA LEU A 65 3.32 -21.15 6.98
C LEU A 65 2.07 -21.85 7.54
N ASN A 66 1.26 -22.49 6.68
CA ASN A 66 0.08 -23.25 7.11
C ASN A 66 0.39 -24.52 7.93
N ARG A 67 1.66 -24.92 8.01
CA ARG A 67 2.13 -26.10 8.76
C ARG A 67 2.95 -25.74 10.00
N LEU A 68 3.21 -24.45 10.21
CA LEU A 68 4.01 -23.95 11.31
C LEU A 68 3.10 -23.34 12.38
N PRO A 69 3.52 -23.32 13.66
CA PRO A 69 2.83 -22.52 14.66
C PRO A 69 2.91 -21.05 14.26
N VAL A 70 1.90 -20.23 14.58
CA VAL A 70 1.95 -18.79 14.33
C VAL A 70 2.60 -18.05 15.50
N LEU A 71 3.37 -17.00 15.19
CA LEU A 71 4.06 -16.16 16.17
C LEU A 71 3.76 -14.68 15.92
N TYR A 72 2.52 -14.30 16.22
CA TYR A 72 2.08 -12.91 16.18
C TYR A 72 2.61 -12.12 17.37
N ALA A 73 3.08 -10.91 17.07
CA ALA A 73 3.41 -9.89 18.06
C ALA A 73 2.63 -8.61 17.75
N CYS A 74 2.44 -7.80 18.80
CA CYS A 74 1.89 -6.44 18.76
C CYS A 74 2.83 -5.37 19.35
N THR A 75 3.95 -5.79 19.95
CA THR A 75 4.91 -4.91 20.65
C THR A 75 6.33 -5.17 20.17
N SER A 76 7.21 -4.17 20.26
CA SER A 76 8.63 -4.30 19.88
C SER A 76 9.35 -5.42 20.64
N ARG A 77 9.16 -5.48 21.96
CA ARG A 77 9.72 -6.52 22.82
C ARG A 77 9.18 -7.91 22.47
N GLY A 78 7.87 -8.01 22.26
CA GLY A 78 7.22 -9.26 21.87
C GLY A 78 7.75 -9.76 20.51
N TRP A 79 7.89 -8.86 19.55
CA TRP A 79 8.44 -9.16 18.22
C TRP A 79 9.87 -9.71 18.32
N LEU A 80 10.75 -9.04 19.06
CA LEU A 80 12.13 -9.51 19.26
C LEU A 80 12.18 -10.85 19.99
N GLN A 81 11.34 -11.06 21.00
CA GLN A 81 11.26 -12.32 21.74
C GLN A 81 10.80 -13.47 20.84
N GLN A 82 9.75 -13.28 20.06
CA GLN A 82 9.25 -14.28 19.11
C GLN A 82 10.27 -14.57 18.01
N ARG A 83 11.02 -13.55 17.56
CA ARG A 83 12.11 -13.73 16.60
C ARG A 83 13.22 -14.60 17.17
N LYS A 84 13.67 -14.32 18.40
CA LYS A 84 14.65 -15.18 19.11
C LYS A 84 14.16 -16.61 19.25
N ARG A 85 12.90 -16.79 19.66
CA ARG A 85 12.26 -18.11 19.77
C ARG A 85 12.23 -18.86 18.44
N ALA A 86 11.87 -18.18 17.35
CA ALA A 86 11.84 -18.78 16.03
C ALA A 86 13.21 -19.31 15.59
N TYR A 87 14.28 -18.53 15.82
CA TYR A 87 15.65 -18.95 15.49
C TYR A 87 16.19 -20.06 16.40
N ALA A 88 15.82 -20.06 17.68
CA ALA A 88 16.29 -21.06 18.64
C ALA A 88 15.55 -22.40 18.51
N ASP A 89 14.21 -22.37 18.47
CA ASP A 89 13.38 -23.56 18.67
C ASP A 89 12.77 -24.08 17.37
N LEU A 90 12.40 -23.17 16.44
CA LEU A 90 11.59 -23.52 15.27
C LEU A 90 12.40 -23.66 13.99
N ARG A 91 13.70 -23.34 13.99
CA ARG A 91 14.54 -23.36 12.79
C ARG A 91 14.45 -24.69 12.03
N GLY A 92 14.60 -25.82 12.72
CA GLY A 92 14.50 -27.14 12.10
C GLY A 92 13.10 -27.48 11.57
N GLN A 93 12.04 -26.98 12.22
CA GLN A 93 10.67 -27.16 11.71
C GLN A 93 10.45 -26.32 10.45
N VAL A 94 10.96 -25.09 10.43
CA VAL A 94 10.89 -24.20 9.27
C VAL A 94 11.62 -24.82 8.08
N THR A 95 12.85 -25.31 8.25
CA THR A 95 13.60 -25.93 7.15
C THR A 95 12.85 -27.14 6.57
N ASN A 96 12.28 -27.98 7.43
CA ASN A 96 11.53 -29.16 7.01
C ASN A 96 10.21 -28.80 6.31
N ALA A 97 9.47 -27.81 6.84
CA ALA A 97 8.22 -27.34 6.26
C ALA A 97 8.45 -26.72 4.88
N VAL A 98 9.52 -25.92 4.72
CA VAL A 98 9.93 -25.34 3.43
C VAL A 98 10.35 -26.43 2.45
N GLN A 99 11.14 -27.42 2.90
CA GLN A 99 11.54 -28.54 2.04
C GLN A 99 10.30 -29.31 1.54
N GLN A 100 9.34 -29.60 2.41
CA GLN A 100 8.07 -30.22 2.02
C GLN A 100 7.26 -29.35 1.06
N ALA A 101 7.25 -28.03 1.25
CA ALA A 101 6.59 -27.08 0.36
C ALA A 101 7.18 -27.14 -1.06
N LEU A 102 8.51 -27.10 -1.16
CA LEU A 102 9.23 -27.14 -2.44
C LEU A 102 9.04 -28.47 -3.18
N LEU A 103 8.88 -29.59 -2.45
CA LEU A 103 8.58 -30.90 -3.04
C LEU A 103 7.11 -31.06 -3.45
N GLY A 104 6.19 -30.49 -2.66
CA GLY A 104 4.74 -30.64 -2.84
C GLY A 104 4.15 -29.71 -3.89
N ILE A 105 4.77 -28.55 -4.12
CA ILE A 105 4.30 -27.58 -5.12
C ILE A 105 4.86 -27.97 -6.48
N ARG A 106 4.09 -28.78 -7.19
CA ARG A 106 4.23 -28.97 -8.63
C ARG A 106 3.14 -28.11 -9.28
N ARG A 107 3.49 -27.36 -10.33
CA ARG A 107 2.50 -26.62 -11.12
C ARG A 107 1.45 -27.59 -11.62
N ASP A 108 0.25 -27.51 -11.08
CA ASP A 108 -0.92 -28.13 -11.69
C ASP A 108 -1.21 -27.32 -12.97
N PRO A 109 -1.01 -27.86 -14.18
CA PRO A 109 -1.23 -27.12 -15.42
C PRO A 109 -2.70 -26.68 -15.61
N ILE A 110 -3.61 -27.24 -14.79
CA ILE A 110 -5.04 -26.94 -14.79
C ILE A 110 -5.37 -25.78 -13.82
N ARG A 111 -4.56 -25.55 -12.77
CA ARG A 111 -4.78 -24.43 -11.84
C ARG A 111 -4.26 -23.14 -12.46
N LYS A 112 -5.16 -22.30 -12.97
CA LYS A 112 -4.83 -20.90 -13.25
C LYS A 112 -4.63 -20.21 -11.89
N SER A 113 -3.38 -19.90 -11.54
CA SER A 113 -3.06 -19.14 -10.34
C SER A 113 -3.51 -17.69 -10.53
N THR A 114 -4.78 -17.39 -10.27
CA THR A 114 -5.24 -16.00 -10.19
C THR A 114 -4.68 -15.43 -8.89
N GLN A 115 -3.59 -14.66 -9.01
CA GLN A 115 -2.99 -13.94 -7.89
C GLN A 115 -4.05 -13.02 -7.26
N ILE A 116 -3.94 -12.77 -5.95
CA ILE A 116 -4.86 -11.83 -5.28
C ILE A 116 -4.79 -10.48 -6.00
N ALA A 117 -5.95 -9.90 -6.34
CA ALA A 117 -5.99 -8.60 -6.99
C ALA A 117 -5.18 -7.60 -6.15
N ALA A 118 -4.22 -6.91 -6.79
CA ALA A 118 -3.31 -6.00 -6.09
C ALA A 118 -4.08 -5.05 -5.17
N SER A 119 -5.22 -4.53 -5.63
CA SER A 119 -6.11 -3.60 -4.91
C SER A 119 -6.58 -4.06 -3.52
N LYS A 120 -6.67 -5.37 -3.25
CA LYS A 120 -7.05 -5.91 -1.93
C LYS A 120 -5.87 -6.02 -0.95
N VAL A 121 -4.64 -6.02 -1.48
CA VAL A 121 -3.41 -6.26 -0.70
C VAL A 121 -2.51 -5.05 -0.65
N GLU A 122 -2.75 -3.99 -1.46
CA GLU A 122 -1.87 -2.83 -1.50
C GLU A 122 -1.75 -2.19 -0.11
N THR A 123 -0.60 -2.41 0.50
CA THR A 123 -0.13 -1.69 1.67
C THR A 123 0.90 -0.67 1.23
N PRO A 124 1.21 0.35 2.04
CA PRO A 124 2.29 1.28 1.73
C PRO A 124 3.62 0.55 1.45
N ALA A 125 3.89 -0.58 2.10
CA ALA A 125 5.05 -1.42 1.80
C ALA A 125 5.11 -1.91 0.33
N HIS A 126 3.97 -2.20 -0.29
CA HIS A 126 3.92 -2.60 -1.72
C HIS A 126 4.31 -1.45 -2.63
N VAL A 127 3.83 -0.25 -2.32
CA VAL A 127 4.17 0.96 -3.09
C VAL A 127 5.65 1.26 -2.93
N LEU A 128 6.19 1.21 -1.71
CA LEU A 128 7.63 1.40 -1.50
C LEU A 128 8.46 0.38 -2.28
N ALA A 129 8.07 -0.89 -2.30
CA ALA A 129 8.76 -1.92 -3.08
C ALA A 129 8.72 -1.64 -4.59
N LYS A 130 7.58 -1.15 -5.11
CA LYS A 130 7.47 -0.70 -6.51
C LYS A 130 8.34 0.53 -6.78
N LEU A 131 8.36 1.49 -5.86
CA LEU A 131 9.21 2.69 -5.95
C LEU A 131 10.71 2.35 -5.91
N GLN A 132 11.14 1.43 -5.06
CA GLN A 132 12.51 0.92 -5.02
C GLN A 132 12.95 0.37 -6.37
N LYS A 133 12.06 -0.36 -7.06
CA LYS A 133 12.29 -0.87 -8.42
C LYS A 133 12.37 0.27 -9.44
N LEU A 134 11.43 1.21 -9.38
CA LEU A 134 11.38 2.36 -10.28
C LEU A 134 12.65 3.22 -10.21
N PHE A 135 13.17 3.45 -9.00
CA PHE A 135 14.38 4.24 -8.77
C PHE A 135 15.68 3.42 -8.85
N GLY A 136 15.61 2.08 -8.93
CA GLY A 136 16.77 1.19 -8.92
C GLY A 136 17.57 1.21 -7.60
N LYS A 137 16.96 1.68 -6.50
CA LYS A 137 17.57 1.78 -5.17
C LYS A 137 16.88 0.77 -4.23
N PRO A 138 17.50 -0.41 -3.94
CA PRO A 138 16.86 -1.45 -3.14
C PRO A 138 16.69 -1.07 -1.65
N ASN A 139 17.53 -0.16 -1.13
CA ASN A 139 17.52 0.26 0.27
C ASN A 139 16.72 1.55 0.51
N LEU A 140 15.86 1.95 -0.43
CA LEU A 140 15.11 3.20 -0.32
C LEU A 140 14.11 3.12 0.82
N LEU A 141 14.17 4.10 1.72
CA LEU A 141 13.18 4.31 2.77
C LEU A 141 12.17 5.37 2.34
N TRP A 142 11.01 5.41 2.99
CA TRP A 142 9.97 6.38 2.70
C TRP A 142 10.47 7.83 2.81
N ARG A 143 11.25 8.13 3.85
CA ARG A 143 11.90 9.44 4.04
C ARG A 143 12.82 9.89 2.89
N ASP A 144 13.37 8.94 2.14
CA ASP A 144 14.30 9.23 1.03
C ASP A 144 13.57 9.26 -0.33
N VAL A 145 12.26 8.97 -0.37
CA VAL A 145 11.48 8.95 -1.61
C VAL A 145 11.44 10.33 -2.29
N PRO A 146 11.16 11.46 -1.60
CA PRO A 146 11.11 12.77 -2.24
C PRO A 146 12.45 13.17 -2.85
N SER A 147 13.55 12.96 -2.13
CA SER A 147 14.90 13.26 -2.60
C SER A 147 15.32 12.37 -3.77
N ALA A 148 15.04 11.06 -3.70
CA ALA A 148 15.29 10.13 -4.80
C ALA A 148 14.50 10.50 -6.07
N PHE A 149 13.25 10.94 -5.92
CA PHE A 149 12.45 11.42 -7.04
C PHE A 149 13.11 12.64 -7.71
N HIS A 150 13.51 13.65 -6.94
CA HIS A 150 14.21 14.82 -7.48
C HIS A 150 15.52 14.47 -8.20
N GLU A 151 16.34 13.57 -7.63
CA GLU A 151 17.55 13.08 -8.29
C GLU A 151 17.23 12.43 -9.64
N THR A 152 16.20 11.57 -9.70
CA THR A 152 15.83 10.92 -10.96
C THR A 152 15.28 11.88 -12.00
N LEU A 153 14.52 12.89 -11.58
CA LEU A 153 14.08 13.95 -12.49
C LEU A 153 15.29 14.70 -13.07
N ASN A 154 16.24 15.12 -12.23
CA ASN A 154 17.45 15.80 -12.70
C ASN A 154 18.24 14.94 -13.69
N LEU A 155 18.40 13.64 -13.40
CA LEU A 155 19.05 12.70 -14.32
C LEU A 155 18.32 12.56 -15.66
N VAL A 156 16.99 12.60 -15.66
CA VAL A 156 16.16 12.53 -16.88
C VAL A 156 16.22 13.83 -17.66
N SER A 157 16.13 14.99 -16.99
CA SER A 157 16.22 16.31 -17.62
C SER A 157 17.60 16.51 -18.27
N HIS A 158 18.69 16.13 -17.61
CA HIS A 158 20.03 16.15 -18.21
C HIS A 158 20.19 15.15 -19.37
N ARG A 159 19.33 14.13 -19.46
CA ARG A 159 19.30 13.22 -20.61
C ARG A 159 18.68 13.86 -21.85
N ALA A 160 17.78 14.83 -21.67
CA ALA A 160 17.17 15.61 -22.74
C ALA A 160 18.15 16.66 -23.31
N ASP A 161 19.10 17.17 -22.52
CA ASP A 161 20.14 18.12 -22.96
C ASP A 161 21.12 17.55 -24.01
N TYR A 162 21.24 16.22 -24.12
CA TYR A 162 21.96 15.59 -25.23
C TYR A 162 21.24 15.73 -26.60
N GLY A 163 20.01 16.26 -26.60
CA GLY A 163 19.30 16.69 -27.80
C GLY A 163 20.00 17.84 -28.56
N GLY A 164 20.96 18.54 -27.94
CA GLY A 164 21.79 19.54 -28.60
C GLY A 164 23.07 19.01 -29.28
N LEU A 165 23.40 17.73 -29.11
CA LEU A 165 24.63 17.16 -29.67
C LEU A 165 24.53 16.98 -31.20
N SER A 166 25.66 17.25 -31.87
CA SER A 166 25.87 17.00 -33.30
C SER A 166 25.52 15.55 -33.67
N VAL A 167 25.00 15.34 -34.88
CA VAL A 167 24.62 14.01 -35.42
C VAL A 167 25.77 12.99 -35.29
N SER A 168 27.03 13.44 -35.40
CA SER A 168 28.20 12.58 -35.21
C SER A 168 28.40 12.10 -33.77
N ASP A 169 28.13 12.96 -32.78
CA ASP A 169 28.26 12.60 -31.36
C ASP A 169 27.09 11.70 -30.92
N ARG A 170 25.91 11.89 -31.52
CA ARG A 170 24.76 10.99 -31.34
C ARG A 170 25.04 9.58 -31.84
N HIS A 171 25.70 9.42 -32.99
CA HIS A 171 26.06 8.11 -33.51
C HIS A 171 27.12 7.41 -32.66
N ARG A 172 28.15 8.13 -32.20
CA ARG A 172 29.15 7.56 -31.27
C ARG A 172 28.54 7.12 -29.94
N LEU A 173 27.64 7.93 -29.37
CA LEU A 173 26.92 7.57 -28.16
C LEU A 173 25.95 6.40 -28.39
N GLN A 174 25.30 6.30 -29.56
CA GLN A 174 24.47 5.16 -29.94
C GLN A 174 25.28 3.88 -30.14
N GLU A 175 26.50 3.94 -30.68
CA GLU A 175 27.39 2.79 -30.80
C GLU A 175 27.89 2.31 -29.43
N ILE A 176 28.32 3.23 -28.55
CA ILE A 176 28.72 2.92 -27.17
C ILE A 176 27.53 2.35 -26.38
N LYS A 177 26.34 2.94 -26.54
CA LYS A 177 25.09 2.46 -25.91
C LYS A 177 24.62 1.14 -26.52
N GLY A 178 24.86 0.88 -27.81
CA GLY A 178 24.61 -0.40 -28.46
C GLY A 178 25.57 -1.50 -28.01
N TYR A 179 26.81 -1.15 -27.64
CA TYR A 179 27.76 -2.05 -26.98
C TYR A 179 27.33 -2.36 -25.54
N LEU A 180 26.87 -1.37 -24.77
CA LEU A 180 26.37 -1.57 -23.40
C LEU A 180 24.99 -2.28 -23.36
N GLN A 181 24.09 -2.00 -24.30
CA GLN A 181 22.79 -2.67 -24.42
C GLN A 181 22.91 -4.09 -24.95
N ARG A 182 23.89 -4.43 -25.80
CA ARG A 182 24.16 -5.83 -26.14
C ARG A 182 24.66 -6.62 -24.93
N LYS A 183 25.39 -5.96 -24.01
CA LYS A 183 25.76 -6.56 -22.73
C LYS A 183 24.57 -6.68 -21.75
N GLY A 184 23.59 -5.77 -21.82
CA GLY A 184 22.41 -5.75 -20.92
C GLY A 184 21.15 -6.48 -21.43
N LYS A 185 20.93 -6.63 -22.75
CA LYS A 185 19.73 -7.30 -23.30
C LYS A 185 19.74 -8.81 -23.10
N GLN A 186 20.92 -9.43 -23.09
CA GLN A 186 21.06 -10.84 -22.66
C GLN A 186 20.68 -11.04 -21.18
N ASP A 187 20.78 -9.98 -20.35
CA ASP A 187 20.38 -10.00 -18.94
C ASP A 187 18.91 -9.60 -18.72
N TYR A 188 18.27 -8.86 -19.64
CA TYR A 188 16.90 -8.34 -19.48
C TYR A 188 15.80 -9.38 -19.79
N GLU A 189 15.90 -10.12 -20.89
CA GLU A 189 14.93 -11.20 -21.21
C GLU A 189 15.06 -12.39 -20.24
N ASN A 190 16.22 -12.49 -19.59
CA ASN A 190 16.52 -13.50 -18.59
C ASN A 190 16.16 -13.03 -17.16
N ARG A 191 15.82 -11.74 -16.96
CA ARG A 191 15.42 -11.12 -15.69
C ARG A 191 13.92 -11.19 -15.44
N GLU A 192 13.08 -10.95 -16.44
CA GLU A 192 11.61 -10.97 -16.27
C GLU A 192 11.06 -12.33 -15.80
N ARG A 193 11.79 -13.44 -16.04
CA ARG A 193 11.48 -14.77 -15.47
C ARG A 193 12.08 -15.03 -14.08
N ARG A 194 13.08 -14.25 -13.67
CA ARG A 194 13.83 -14.36 -12.40
C ARG A 194 13.44 -13.31 -11.34
N ASP A 195 12.48 -12.42 -11.65
CA ASP A 195 12.19 -11.20 -10.90
C ASP A 195 11.43 -11.37 -9.56
N TRP A 196 11.32 -12.60 -9.04
CA TRP A 196 10.83 -12.84 -7.67
C TRP A 196 11.94 -12.97 -6.61
N HIS A 197 13.20 -12.81 -7.02
CA HIS A 197 14.33 -12.75 -6.11
C HIS A 197 14.64 -11.30 -5.72
N VAL A 198 13.93 -10.82 -4.68
CA VAL A 198 14.35 -9.63 -3.95
C VAL A 198 15.77 -9.86 -3.42
N SER A 199 16.65 -8.92 -3.73
CA SER A 199 18.05 -8.87 -3.32
C SER A 199 18.20 -9.16 -1.83
N SER A 200 19.01 -10.16 -1.48
CA SER A 200 19.21 -10.66 -0.11
C SER A 200 20.08 -9.77 0.79
N ASP A 201 20.39 -8.54 0.35
CA ASP A 201 21.34 -7.65 1.04
C ASP A 201 20.68 -6.29 1.35
N LEU A 202 19.56 -6.31 2.06
CA LEU A 202 19.02 -5.10 2.70
C LEU A 202 19.70 -4.93 4.07
N PRO A 203 20.36 -3.80 4.38
CA PRO A 203 21.10 -3.58 5.64
C PRO A 203 20.21 -3.47 6.89
N ASN A 204 18.88 -3.49 6.77
CA ASN A 204 17.95 -3.34 7.89
C ASN A 204 16.95 -4.51 7.94
N PRO A 205 16.99 -5.37 8.98
CA PRO A 205 16.06 -6.49 9.13
C PRO A 205 14.60 -6.04 9.32
N GLU A 206 14.38 -4.84 9.87
CA GLU A 206 13.03 -4.28 10.06
C GLU A 206 12.39 -3.89 8.71
N LEU A 207 13.17 -3.24 7.83
CA LEU A 207 12.74 -2.90 6.47
C LEU A 207 12.45 -4.17 5.65
N THR A 208 13.28 -5.19 5.82
CA THR A 208 13.13 -6.49 5.17
C THR A 208 11.80 -7.14 5.57
N SER A 209 11.49 -7.16 6.87
CA SER A 209 10.21 -7.65 7.39
C SER A 209 8.99 -6.90 6.82
N TYR A 210 9.13 -5.58 6.66
CA TYR A 210 8.09 -4.70 6.12
C TYR A 210 7.83 -4.96 4.63
N ILE A 211 8.88 -5.03 3.81
CA ILE A 211 8.79 -5.21 2.35
C ILE A 211 8.42 -6.65 1.96
N ILE A 212 8.85 -7.66 2.72
CA ILE A 212 8.62 -9.06 2.38
C ILE A 212 7.13 -9.40 2.33
N SER A 213 6.32 -8.98 3.32
CA SER A 213 4.85 -9.20 3.25
C SER A 213 4.25 -8.66 1.97
N ALA A 214 4.77 -7.52 1.53
CA ALA A 214 4.27 -6.83 0.36
C ALA A 214 4.74 -7.44 -0.96
N SER A 215 5.88 -8.13 -0.94
CA SER A 215 6.41 -8.74 -2.16
C SER A 215 5.73 -10.05 -2.49
N TYR A 216 5.26 -10.79 -1.49
CA TYR A 216 4.80 -12.18 -1.66
C TYR A 216 3.28 -12.36 -1.66
N PHE A 217 2.48 -11.30 -1.50
CA PHE A 217 1.00 -11.35 -1.49
C PHE A 217 0.44 -12.45 -0.56
N LEU A 218 1.04 -12.56 0.63
CA LEU A 218 0.65 -13.52 1.66
C LEU A 218 -0.36 -12.86 2.60
N ILE A 219 -1.57 -13.41 2.68
CA ILE A 219 -2.58 -12.93 3.61
C ILE A 219 -3.04 -14.10 4.48
N ASN A 220 -3.05 -13.90 5.79
CA ASN A 220 -3.75 -14.79 6.71
C ASN A 220 -5.22 -14.35 6.83
N VAL A 221 -6.12 -15.19 6.33
CA VAL A 221 -7.57 -14.90 6.27
C VAL A 221 -8.17 -14.67 7.67
N LEU A 222 -7.57 -15.26 8.71
CA LEU A 222 -8.05 -15.07 10.08
C LEU A 222 -7.82 -13.67 10.62
N GLU A 223 -6.85 -12.91 10.11
CA GLU A 223 -6.53 -11.60 10.69
C GLU A 223 -7.72 -10.64 10.63
N ASP A 224 -8.38 -10.56 9.47
CA ASP A 224 -9.49 -9.62 9.28
C ASP A 224 -10.76 -10.11 9.97
N LEU A 225 -11.02 -11.42 9.94
CA LEU A 225 -12.17 -12.03 10.64
C LEU A 225 -12.05 -11.86 12.16
N VAL A 226 -10.87 -12.13 12.72
CA VAL A 226 -10.62 -11.94 14.17
C VAL A 226 -10.70 -10.46 14.54
N LYS A 227 -10.16 -9.54 13.73
CA LYS A 227 -10.29 -8.09 13.99
C LYS A 227 -11.75 -7.65 14.02
N GLN A 228 -12.57 -8.13 13.08
CA GLN A 228 -14.00 -7.82 13.04
C GLN A 228 -14.71 -8.36 14.29
N GLU A 229 -14.47 -9.61 14.65
CA GLU A 229 -15.08 -10.25 15.82
C GLU A 229 -14.67 -9.56 17.12
N VAL A 230 -13.39 -9.23 17.29
CA VAL A 230 -12.90 -8.51 18.46
C VAL A 230 -13.57 -7.14 18.58
N ASN A 231 -13.76 -6.42 17.47
CA ASN A 231 -14.46 -5.14 17.47
C ASN A 231 -15.93 -5.30 17.88
N GLN A 232 -16.63 -6.31 17.35
CA GLN A 232 -18.02 -6.60 17.73
C GLN A 232 -18.14 -6.95 19.22
N GLN A 233 -17.31 -7.87 19.71
CA GLN A 233 -17.33 -8.30 21.11
C GLN A 233 -16.92 -7.18 22.08
N LEU A 234 -15.99 -6.29 21.69
CA LEU A 234 -15.64 -5.13 22.50
C LEU A 234 -16.80 -4.14 22.63
N LEU A 235 -17.63 -3.96 21.59
CA LEU A 235 -18.83 -3.13 21.67
C LEU A 235 -19.87 -3.75 22.61
N HIS A 236 -20.08 -5.06 22.53
CA HIS A 236 -21.05 -5.77 23.38
C HIS A 236 -20.60 -5.89 24.84
N MET A 237 -19.32 -6.13 25.09
CA MET A 237 -18.76 -6.35 26.42
C MET A 237 -18.15 -5.09 27.07
N ALA A 238 -18.29 -3.91 26.45
CA ALA A 238 -17.70 -2.66 26.92
C ALA A 238 -18.00 -2.37 28.41
N ASN A 239 -19.20 -2.72 28.87
CA ASN A 239 -19.65 -2.49 30.25
C ASN A 239 -19.25 -3.59 31.23
N VAL A 240 -18.89 -4.78 30.73
CA VAL A 240 -18.55 -5.97 31.55
C VAL A 240 -17.05 -6.05 31.82
N LEU A 241 -16.24 -5.45 30.94
CA LEU A 241 -14.79 -5.53 31.07
C LEU A 241 -14.28 -4.62 32.19
N PRO A 242 -13.47 -5.13 33.13
CA PRO A 242 -12.93 -4.34 34.23
C PRO A 242 -11.95 -3.26 33.76
N ARG A 243 -11.40 -3.40 32.54
CA ARG A 243 -10.42 -2.49 31.95
C ARG A 243 -10.57 -2.45 30.44
N LYS A 244 -10.28 -1.29 29.85
CA LYS A 244 -10.14 -1.14 28.39
C LYS A 244 -8.96 -2.00 27.93
N VAL A 245 -9.18 -2.88 26.95
CA VAL A 245 -8.14 -3.73 26.33
C VAL A 245 -7.83 -3.21 24.92
N GLY A 246 -6.59 -3.32 24.47
CA GLY A 246 -6.21 -2.95 23.10
C GLY A 246 -6.68 -4.02 22.10
N ILE A 247 -7.22 -3.60 20.96
CA ILE A 247 -7.70 -4.52 19.91
C ILE A 247 -6.54 -5.39 19.40
N ASP A 248 -5.37 -4.79 19.15
CA ASP A 248 -4.20 -5.47 18.61
C ASP A 248 -3.64 -6.53 19.57
N ASP A 249 -3.66 -6.26 20.88
CA ASP A 249 -3.21 -7.23 21.91
C ASP A 249 -4.10 -8.47 21.93
N VAL A 250 -5.42 -8.26 21.83
CA VAL A 250 -6.40 -9.35 21.77
C VAL A 250 -6.22 -10.12 20.48
N CYS A 251 -6.09 -9.45 19.34
CA CYS A 251 -5.87 -10.09 18.05
C CYS A 251 -4.60 -10.95 18.06
N ALA A 252 -3.47 -10.43 18.55
CA ALA A 252 -2.23 -11.20 18.68
C ALA A 252 -2.40 -12.43 19.59
N HIS A 253 -3.10 -12.26 20.71
CA HIS A 253 -3.34 -13.34 21.67
C HIS A 253 -4.27 -14.44 21.09
N VAL A 254 -5.31 -14.04 20.35
CA VAL A 254 -6.26 -14.96 19.71
C VAL A 254 -5.60 -15.70 18.55
N LEU A 255 -4.96 -14.98 17.62
CA LEU A 255 -4.33 -15.59 16.45
C LEU A 255 -3.25 -16.60 16.86
N ASN A 256 -2.48 -16.32 17.91
CA ASN A 256 -1.49 -17.26 18.44
C ASN A 256 -2.06 -18.60 18.96
N ARG A 257 -3.38 -18.75 19.07
CA ARG A 257 -4.08 -19.98 19.48
C ARG A 257 -4.87 -20.64 18.36
N LEU A 258 -4.99 -19.97 17.21
CA LEU A 258 -5.72 -20.48 16.07
C LEU A 258 -4.73 -21.05 15.04
N PRO A 259 -5.15 -22.06 14.25
CA PRO A 259 -4.34 -22.55 13.14
C PRO A 259 -4.20 -21.47 12.06
N PRO A 260 -3.00 -21.27 11.47
CA PRO A 260 -2.80 -20.33 10.36
C PRO A 260 -3.62 -20.74 9.13
N MET A 261 -4.16 -19.74 8.44
CA MET A 261 -4.82 -19.90 7.14
C MET A 261 -4.34 -18.83 6.16
N TYR A 262 -3.14 -19.06 5.63
CA TYR A 262 -2.55 -18.27 4.58
C TYR A 262 -3.06 -18.67 3.21
N ALA A 263 -3.40 -17.66 2.41
CA ALA A 263 -3.78 -17.79 1.01
C ALA A 263 -2.98 -16.82 0.13
N THR A 264 -2.75 -17.22 -1.11
CA THR A 264 -2.04 -16.45 -2.16
C THR A 264 -2.93 -16.16 -3.38
N THR A 265 -4.10 -16.77 -3.44
CA THR A 265 -5.07 -16.64 -4.55
C THR A 265 -6.39 -16.10 -4.02
N GLU A 266 -7.13 -15.36 -4.85
CA GLU A 266 -8.44 -14.84 -4.45
C GLU A 266 -9.42 -15.95 -4.10
N GLN A 267 -9.47 -17.00 -4.92
CA GLN A 267 -10.30 -18.17 -4.67
C GLN A 267 -9.90 -18.86 -3.36
N GLY A 268 -8.59 -18.93 -3.07
CA GLY A 268 -8.08 -19.46 -1.80
C GLY A 268 -8.56 -18.64 -0.60
N VAL A 269 -8.53 -17.30 -0.69
CA VAL A 269 -9.06 -16.42 0.36
C VAL A 269 -10.54 -16.66 0.59
N ILE A 270 -11.35 -16.70 -0.48
CA ILE A 270 -12.80 -16.93 -0.39
C ILE A 270 -13.08 -18.30 0.23
N TRP A 271 -12.42 -19.35 -0.25
CA TRP A 271 -12.61 -20.71 0.23
C TRP A 271 -12.20 -20.86 1.70
N GLN A 272 -11.05 -20.32 2.09
CA GLN A 272 -10.61 -20.34 3.49
C GLN A 272 -11.57 -19.54 4.37
N ALA A 273 -12.04 -18.37 3.93
CA ALA A 273 -13.00 -17.57 4.68
C ALA A 273 -14.33 -18.30 4.88
N GLN A 274 -14.83 -18.98 3.84
CA GLN A 274 -16.03 -19.82 3.94
C GLN A 274 -15.82 -20.97 4.93
N LYS A 275 -14.68 -21.67 4.82
CA LYS A 275 -14.32 -22.75 5.75
C LYS A 275 -14.26 -22.27 7.21
N VAL A 276 -13.71 -21.08 7.46
CA VAL A 276 -13.66 -20.47 8.80
C VAL A 276 -15.07 -20.25 9.33
N ARG A 277 -15.95 -19.66 8.51
CA ARG A 277 -17.34 -19.37 8.91
C ARG A 277 -18.12 -20.64 9.24
N GLU A 278 -17.94 -21.70 8.45
CA GLU A 278 -18.67 -22.96 8.64
C GLU A 278 -18.14 -23.78 9.82
N GLN A 279 -16.82 -23.85 10.00
CA GLN A 279 -16.20 -24.83 10.91
C GLN A 279 -15.61 -24.21 12.19
N MET A 280 -15.30 -22.92 12.19
CA MET A 280 -14.47 -22.30 13.23
C MET A 280 -15.08 -21.05 13.89
N SER A 281 -16.25 -20.57 13.48
CA SER A 281 -16.89 -19.37 14.05
C SER A 281 -16.99 -19.44 15.57
N SER A 282 -17.56 -20.53 16.09
CA SER A 282 -17.75 -20.74 17.53
C SER A 282 -16.43 -20.82 18.31
N GLN A 283 -15.39 -21.42 17.71
CA GLN A 283 -14.06 -21.48 18.31
C GLN A 283 -13.42 -20.09 18.36
N ILE A 284 -13.58 -19.28 17.31
CA ILE A 284 -13.07 -17.90 17.27
C ILE A 284 -13.77 -17.07 18.33
N GLU A 285 -15.10 -17.08 18.39
CA GLU A 285 -15.87 -16.35 19.42
C GLU A 285 -15.43 -16.73 20.83
N THR A 286 -15.33 -18.03 21.12
CA THR A 286 -14.92 -18.53 22.44
C THR A 286 -13.50 -18.09 22.79
N THR A 287 -12.55 -18.19 21.84
CA THR A 287 -11.16 -17.80 22.07
C THR A 287 -11.00 -16.28 22.21
N VAL A 288 -11.80 -15.48 21.50
CA VAL A 288 -11.87 -14.02 21.63
C VAL A 288 -12.35 -13.64 23.01
N ILE A 289 -13.47 -14.20 23.47
CA ILE A 289 -14.03 -13.93 24.80
C ILE A 289 -13.03 -14.31 25.90
N GLN A 290 -12.45 -15.51 25.83
CA GLN A 290 -11.43 -15.95 26.78
C GLN A 290 -10.20 -15.01 26.79
N SER A 291 -9.78 -14.56 25.61
CA SER A 291 -8.64 -13.64 25.45
C SER A 291 -8.94 -12.27 26.05
N LEU A 292 -10.13 -11.73 25.81
CA LEU A 292 -10.59 -10.47 26.39
C LEU A 292 -10.59 -10.54 27.93
N LEU A 293 -11.17 -11.60 28.51
CA LEU A 293 -11.21 -11.79 29.96
C LEU A 293 -9.83 -11.99 30.59
N THR A 294 -8.92 -12.67 29.87
CA THR A 294 -7.55 -12.90 30.34
C THR A 294 -6.77 -11.59 30.33
N LEU A 295 -6.82 -10.86 29.22
CA LEU A 295 -6.09 -9.60 29.04
C LEU A 295 -6.66 -8.47 29.91
N SER A 296 -7.96 -8.48 30.20
CA SER A 296 -8.57 -7.52 31.12
C SER A 296 -8.09 -7.69 32.57
N LYS A 297 -7.73 -8.92 32.96
CA LYS A 297 -7.20 -9.23 34.29
C LYS A 297 -5.71 -8.89 34.43
N THR A 298 -4.93 -9.02 33.35
CA THR A 298 -3.50 -8.72 33.38
C THR A 298 -3.22 -7.21 33.41
N PRO A 299 -2.25 -6.73 34.21
CA PRO A 299 -1.88 -5.32 34.20
C PRO A 299 -1.24 -4.93 32.86
N ARG A 300 -1.70 -3.80 32.29
CA ARG A 300 -1.09 -3.22 31.09
C ARG A 300 0.36 -2.85 31.41
N ARG A 301 1.30 -3.44 30.67
CA ARG A 301 2.68 -2.99 30.64
C ARG A 301 2.77 -1.93 29.55
N LEU A 302 3.22 -0.73 29.90
CA LEU A 302 3.56 0.28 28.89
C LEU A 302 4.65 -0.34 28.01
N THR A 303 4.34 -0.60 26.75
CA THR A 303 5.25 -1.24 25.81
C THR A 303 5.18 -0.47 24.51
N ASP A 304 6.35 -0.27 23.92
CA ASP A 304 6.45 0.40 22.64
C ASP A 304 5.81 -0.47 21.56
N PRO A 305 5.11 0.15 20.60
CA PRO A 305 4.52 -0.58 19.50
C PRO A 305 5.60 -1.20 18.61
N ILE A 306 5.19 -2.03 17.65
CA ILE A 306 6.13 -2.69 16.75
C ILE A 306 6.95 -1.64 15.97
N PRO A 307 8.28 -1.84 15.78
CA PRO A 307 9.14 -0.92 15.04
C PRO A 307 8.66 -0.61 13.62
N LEU A 308 7.86 -1.50 13.01
CA LEU A 308 7.30 -1.33 11.67
C LEU A 308 6.39 -0.10 11.54
N ILE A 309 5.80 0.40 12.64
CA ILE A 309 4.99 1.63 12.62
C ILE A 309 5.83 2.84 12.18
N LYS A 310 7.13 2.85 12.47
CA LYS A 310 8.01 3.95 12.05
C LYS A 310 8.00 4.14 10.54
N PHE A 311 7.85 3.07 9.75
CA PHE A 311 7.76 3.18 8.30
C PHE A 311 6.43 3.76 7.82
N GLU A 312 5.35 3.59 8.60
CA GLU A 312 4.07 4.23 8.32
C GLU A 312 4.14 5.73 8.62
N ASP A 313 4.73 6.10 9.75
CA ASP A 313 4.98 7.50 10.10
C ASP A 313 5.89 8.17 9.05
N GLU A 314 6.95 7.49 8.62
CA GLU A 314 7.83 7.96 7.54
C GLU A 314 7.08 8.09 6.20
N CYS A 315 6.13 7.20 5.90
CA CYS A 315 5.27 7.29 4.72
C CYS A 315 4.38 8.53 4.77
N GLU A 316 3.72 8.80 5.90
CA GLU A 316 2.89 9.98 6.09
C GLU A 316 3.70 11.29 5.95
N GLN A 317 4.91 11.31 6.51
CA GLN A 317 5.84 12.44 6.36
C GLN A 317 6.25 12.65 4.90
N ALA A 318 6.64 11.58 4.20
CA ALA A 318 7.03 11.64 2.80
C ALA A 318 5.88 12.10 1.89
N ILE A 319 4.66 11.62 2.12
CA ILE A 319 3.47 12.09 1.38
C ILE A 319 3.22 13.57 1.66
N THR A 320 3.34 14.01 2.91
CA THR A 320 3.14 15.42 3.27
C THR A 320 4.16 16.32 2.58
N GLU A 321 5.42 15.88 2.52
CA GLU A 321 6.46 16.56 1.76
C GLU A 321 6.14 16.61 0.26
N LEU A 322 5.73 15.48 -0.34
CA LEU A 322 5.35 15.42 -1.76
C LEU A 322 4.14 16.32 -2.08
N ARG A 323 3.14 16.40 -1.19
CA ARG A 323 2.01 17.35 -1.30
C ARG A 323 2.48 18.78 -1.36
N SER A 324 3.41 19.16 -0.48
CA SER A 324 3.99 20.50 -0.49
C SER A 324 4.79 20.79 -1.77
N LEU A 325 5.53 19.80 -2.27
CA LEU A 325 6.40 19.94 -3.44
C LEU A 325 5.61 20.07 -4.74
N TRP A 326 4.53 19.28 -4.89
CA TRP A 326 3.71 19.25 -6.10
C TRP A 326 2.49 20.18 -6.03
N GLN A 327 2.23 20.80 -4.87
CA GLN A 327 1.06 21.65 -4.61
C GLN A 327 -0.26 20.93 -4.93
N ARG A 328 -0.32 19.65 -4.59
CA ARG A 328 -1.44 18.74 -4.88
C ARG A 328 -1.83 18.04 -3.59
N GLU A 329 -3.03 18.31 -3.09
CA GLU A 329 -3.54 17.69 -1.86
C GLU A 329 -4.14 16.29 -2.09
N ASP A 330 -4.41 15.93 -3.35
CA ASP A 330 -4.97 14.65 -3.75
C ASP A 330 -3.96 13.49 -3.67
N ILE A 331 -2.67 13.78 -3.45
CA ILE A 331 -1.62 12.76 -3.36
C ILE A 331 -1.85 11.85 -2.16
N THR A 332 -1.88 10.55 -2.40
CA THR A 332 -1.93 9.47 -1.41
C THR A 332 -0.92 8.39 -1.76
N TRP A 333 -0.56 7.53 -0.81
CA TRP A 333 0.36 6.42 -1.10
C TRP A 333 -0.09 5.56 -2.29
N ARG A 334 -1.40 5.47 -2.59
CA ARG A 334 -1.94 4.69 -3.72
C ARG A 334 -1.59 5.30 -5.07
N ASN A 335 -1.75 6.62 -5.21
CA ASN A 335 -1.56 7.31 -6.50
C ASN A 335 -0.12 7.79 -6.74
N VAL A 336 0.70 7.91 -5.68
CA VAL A 336 2.08 8.41 -5.78
C VAL A 336 2.88 7.68 -6.85
N LEU A 337 2.75 6.35 -6.95
CA LEU A 337 3.48 5.58 -7.96
C LEU A 337 3.11 5.99 -9.39
N GLY A 338 1.81 6.02 -9.71
CA GLY A 338 1.34 6.39 -11.05
C GLY A 338 1.68 7.84 -11.40
N LEU A 339 1.60 8.74 -10.42
CA LEU A 339 2.05 10.13 -10.59
C LEU A 339 3.56 10.17 -10.89
N MET A 340 4.41 9.51 -10.10
CA MET A 340 5.86 9.51 -10.35
C MET A 340 6.22 8.93 -11.72
N GLU A 341 5.59 7.83 -12.13
CA GLU A 341 5.80 7.23 -13.45
C GLU A 341 5.39 8.17 -14.58
N SER A 342 4.22 8.82 -14.47
CA SER A 342 3.75 9.79 -15.47
C SER A 342 4.66 11.02 -15.53
N ALA A 343 5.13 11.56 -14.40
CA ALA A 343 6.09 12.66 -14.36
C ALA A 343 7.42 12.29 -15.03
N ILE A 344 7.99 11.13 -14.71
CA ILE A 344 9.23 10.65 -15.32
C ILE A 344 9.05 10.42 -16.83
N SER A 345 7.89 9.92 -17.25
CA SER A 345 7.57 9.74 -18.67
C SER A 345 7.43 11.08 -19.41
N GLN A 346 6.77 12.06 -18.80
CA GLN A 346 6.58 13.40 -19.38
C GLN A 346 7.91 14.17 -19.49
N GLU A 347 8.79 14.06 -18.49
CA GLU A 347 10.15 14.62 -18.54
C GLU A 347 11.01 13.92 -19.61
N LYS A 348 10.89 12.60 -19.80
CA LYS A 348 11.55 11.90 -20.92
C LYS A 348 11.07 12.39 -22.29
N GLN A 349 9.80 12.81 -22.38
CA GLN A 349 9.21 13.36 -23.59
C GLN A 349 9.54 14.86 -23.80
N GLY A 350 10.27 15.48 -22.88
CA GLY A 350 10.64 16.91 -22.96
C GLY A 350 9.46 17.86 -22.79
N LYS A 351 8.29 17.38 -22.33
CA LYS A 351 7.17 18.25 -21.98
C LYS A 351 7.55 18.92 -20.66
N VAL A 352 7.74 20.23 -20.63
CA VAL A 352 8.11 20.98 -19.41
C VAL A 352 6.87 21.50 -18.65
N GLN A 353 5.72 21.59 -19.34
CA GLN A 353 4.50 22.20 -18.82
C GLN A 353 3.71 21.33 -17.83
N TRP A 354 4.07 20.05 -17.68
CA TRP A 354 3.33 19.14 -16.78
C TRP A 354 3.34 19.60 -15.31
N ARG A 355 4.43 20.24 -14.86
CA ARG A 355 4.50 20.79 -13.49
C ARG A 355 3.46 21.87 -13.26
N GLN A 356 3.22 22.71 -14.28
CA GLN A 356 2.19 23.75 -14.23
C GLN A 356 0.80 23.11 -14.29
N GLN A 357 0.59 22.13 -15.17
CA GLN A 357 -0.67 21.38 -15.26
C GLN A 357 -1.03 20.72 -13.92
N TRP A 358 -0.07 20.10 -13.23
CA TRP A 358 -0.31 19.49 -11.94
C TRP A 358 -0.68 20.48 -10.85
N ARG A 359 -0.03 21.65 -10.82
CA ARG A 359 -0.42 22.73 -9.89
C ARG A 359 -1.85 23.20 -10.14
N MET A 360 -2.23 23.34 -11.40
CA MET A 360 -3.59 23.72 -11.78
C MET A 360 -4.61 22.64 -11.37
N LEU A 361 -4.30 21.36 -11.58
CA LEU A 361 -5.16 20.25 -11.09
C LEU A 361 -5.28 20.28 -9.55
N GLY A 362 -4.20 20.56 -8.83
CA GLY A 362 -4.23 20.73 -7.37
C GLY A 362 -5.12 21.89 -6.92
N GLN A 363 -5.14 22.99 -7.68
CA GLN A 363 -6.06 24.11 -7.40
C GLN A 363 -7.52 23.73 -7.62
N VAL A 364 -7.85 23.03 -8.71
CA VAL A 364 -9.21 22.51 -8.94
C VAL A 364 -9.61 21.60 -7.76
N TYR A 365 -8.72 20.71 -7.33
CA TYR A 365 -8.98 19.82 -6.20
C TYR A 365 -9.31 20.58 -4.90
N ASN A 366 -8.52 21.60 -4.58
CA ASN A 366 -8.71 22.41 -3.38
C ASN A 366 -10.00 23.24 -3.42
N GLU A 367 -10.38 23.76 -4.59
CA GLU A 367 -11.65 24.49 -4.77
C GLU A 367 -12.89 23.60 -4.59
N MET A 368 -12.73 22.28 -4.75
CA MET A 368 -13.81 21.30 -4.55
C MET A 368 -13.97 20.82 -3.10
N TYR A 369 -13.18 21.32 -2.15
CA TYR A 369 -13.25 20.93 -0.73
C TYR A 369 -13.16 19.41 -0.48
N LEU A 370 -12.52 18.66 -1.38
CA LEU A 370 -12.34 17.21 -1.26
C LEU A 370 -11.26 16.89 -0.23
N LYS A 371 -11.40 15.78 0.49
CA LYS A 371 -10.35 15.33 1.42
C LYS A 371 -9.31 14.51 0.66
N PRO A 372 -8.02 14.60 1.03
CA PRO A 372 -6.96 13.81 0.39
C PRO A 372 -7.31 12.33 0.24
N GLY A 373 -7.37 11.85 -1.01
CA GLY A 373 -7.71 10.47 -1.35
C GLY A 373 -9.19 10.20 -1.67
N ASP A 374 -10.05 11.21 -1.58
CA ASP A 374 -11.46 11.10 -1.99
C ASP A 374 -11.61 10.93 -3.51
N ALA A 375 -10.77 11.61 -4.27
CA ALA A 375 -10.73 11.55 -5.72
C ALA A 375 -9.32 11.75 -6.26
N GLU A 376 -9.06 11.23 -7.46
CA GLU A 376 -7.84 11.42 -8.24
C GLU A 376 -8.18 12.16 -9.52
N LEU A 377 -7.43 13.23 -9.82
CA LEU A 377 -7.62 14.03 -11.02
C LEU A 377 -6.51 13.74 -12.02
N SER A 378 -6.93 13.45 -13.25
CA SER A 378 -6.05 13.22 -14.39
C SER A 378 -6.56 13.98 -15.61
N LEU A 379 -5.63 14.45 -16.43
CA LEU A 379 -5.94 15.17 -17.65
C LEU A 379 -5.41 14.36 -18.84
N HIS A 380 -6.31 14.02 -19.76
CA HIS A 380 -5.99 13.30 -20.98
C HIS A 380 -6.26 14.18 -22.20
N GLN A 381 -5.45 14.00 -23.25
CA GLN A 381 -5.65 14.70 -24.53
C GLN A 381 -6.37 13.76 -25.49
N THR A 382 -7.55 14.15 -25.94
CA THR A 382 -8.32 13.49 -27.00
C THR A 382 -8.27 14.35 -28.27
N PRO A 383 -8.57 13.80 -29.46
CA PRO A 383 -8.64 14.61 -30.69
C PRO A 383 -9.70 15.73 -30.63
N GLU A 384 -10.68 15.62 -29.74
CA GLU A 384 -11.79 16.56 -29.57
C GLU A 384 -11.50 17.65 -28.51
N GLY A 385 -10.47 17.47 -27.67
CA GLY A 385 -10.03 18.46 -26.69
C GLY A 385 -9.31 17.83 -25.49
N GLU A 386 -9.27 18.55 -24.38
CA GLU A 386 -8.78 17.99 -23.12
C GLU A 386 -9.94 17.34 -22.35
N VAL A 387 -9.72 16.14 -21.82
CA VAL A 387 -10.70 15.44 -20.97
C VAL A 387 -10.16 15.39 -19.55
N LEU A 388 -10.93 15.95 -18.62
CA LEU A 388 -10.63 15.89 -17.20
C LEU A 388 -11.29 14.64 -16.61
N ALA A 389 -10.50 13.61 -16.35
CA ALA A 389 -10.97 12.38 -15.72
C ALA A 389 -10.77 12.46 -14.20
N ILE A 390 -11.87 12.32 -13.46
CA ILE A 390 -11.94 12.35 -12.01
C ILE A 390 -12.35 10.97 -11.53
N GLN A 391 -11.45 10.26 -10.85
CA GLN A 391 -11.72 8.95 -10.27
C GLN A 391 -12.01 9.07 -8.79
N THR A 392 -13.25 8.79 -8.38
CA THR A 392 -13.69 8.87 -6.98
C THR A 392 -13.60 7.52 -6.26
N HIS A 393 -13.12 7.57 -5.02
CA HIS A 393 -12.95 6.39 -4.16
C HIS A 393 -13.97 6.33 -3.03
N THR A 394 -14.65 7.44 -2.74
CA THR A 394 -15.66 7.55 -1.68
C THR A 394 -17.03 7.94 -2.25
N LYS A 395 -18.09 7.37 -1.66
CA LYS A 395 -19.47 7.69 -2.04
C LYS A 395 -19.82 9.15 -1.79
N ASP A 396 -19.29 9.71 -0.72
CA ASP A 396 -19.53 11.10 -0.33
C ASP A 396 -18.93 12.07 -1.36
N ALA A 397 -17.71 11.82 -1.82
CA ALA A 397 -17.06 12.64 -2.84
C ALA A 397 -17.74 12.52 -4.20
N PHE A 398 -18.11 11.30 -4.61
CA PHE A 398 -18.88 11.09 -5.83
C PHE A 398 -20.22 11.81 -5.80
N GLY A 399 -20.98 11.67 -4.70
CA GLY A 399 -22.27 12.34 -4.53
C GLY A 399 -22.11 13.86 -4.62
N TRP A 400 -21.13 14.42 -3.90
CA TRP A 400 -20.89 15.86 -3.95
C TRP A 400 -20.52 16.37 -5.34
N LEU A 401 -19.66 15.65 -6.07
CA LEU A 401 -19.26 16.02 -7.44
C LEU A 401 -20.40 15.87 -8.45
N ALA A 402 -21.20 14.81 -8.34
CA ALA A 402 -22.35 14.58 -9.19
C ALA A 402 -23.49 15.60 -8.94
N ASP A 403 -23.64 16.06 -7.70
CA ASP A 403 -24.65 17.05 -7.32
C ASP A 403 -24.22 18.49 -7.66
N ASN A 404 -22.93 18.75 -7.85
CA ASN A 404 -22.37 20.09 -8.11
C ASN A 404 -21.53 20.19 -9.40
N PRO A 405 -22.01 19.71 -10.56
CA PRO A 405 -21.24 19.70 -11.80
C PRO A 405 -20.88 21.11 -12.29
N LYS A 406 -21.71 22.11 -11.97
CA LYS A 406 -21.46 23.52 -12.34
C LYS A 406 -20.22 24.11 -11.68
N ASN A 407 -20.07 23.88 -10.37
CA ASN A 407 -18.92 24.39 -9.62
C ASN A 407 -17.61 23.75 -10.12
N LEU A 408 -17.68 22.44 -10.42
CA LEU A 408 -16.59 21.70 -11.03
C LEU A 408 -16.26 22.24 -12.43
N GLY A 409 -17.26 22.46 -13.29
CA GLY A 409 -17.10 23.04 -14.62
C GLY A 409 -16.47 24.43 -14.61
N ILE A 410 -16.93 25.33 -13.73
CA ILE A 410 -16.37 26.68 -13.56
C ILE A 410 -14.90 26.61 -13.16
N SER A 411 -14.58 25.80 -12.15
CA SER A 411 -13.21 25.67 -11.62
C SER A 411 -12.27 25.05 -12.64
N ALA A 412 -12.74 24.02 -13.36
CA ALA A 412 -11.98 23.34 -14.40
C ALA A 412 -11.72 24.24 -15.61
N LEU A 413 -12.76 24.89 -16.18
CA LEU A 413 -12.64 25.75 -17.35
C LEU A 413 -11.81 27.03 -17.08
N ARG A 414 -11.82 27.53 -15.84
CA ARG A 414 -10.97 28.67 -15.44
C ARG A 414 -9.48 28.37 -15.62
N LEU A 415 -9.07 27.13 -15.34
CA LEU A 415 -7.67 26.71 -15.38
C LEU A 415 -7.30 25.98 -16.68
N PHE A 416 -8.28 25.31 -17.30
CA PHE A 416 -8.12 24.52 -18.52
C PHE A 416 -9.24 24.86 -19.52
N PRO A 417 -9.09 25.96 -20.29
CA PRO A 417 -10.13 26.43 -21.23
C PRO A 417 -10.34 25.48 -22.43
N ALA A 418 -9.41 24.56 -22.67
CA ALA A 418 -9.45 23.56 -23.73
C ALA A 418 -10.21 22.27 -23.32
N ILE A 419 -10.79 22.22 -22.12
CA ILE A 419 -11.61 21.08 -21.71
C ILE A 419 -12.83 20.94 -22.65
N ALA A 420 -12.99 19.74 -23.20
CA ALA A 420 -14.14 19.32 -23.99
C ALA A 420 -15.14 18.54 -23.14
N GLU A 421 -14.65 17.78 -22.16
CA GLU A 421 -15.46 16.89 -21.32
C GLU A 421 -14.82 16.68 -19.94
N ILE A 422 -15.68 16.52 -18.93
CA ILE A 422 -15.29 16.06 -17.61
C ILE A 422 -15.91 14.68 -17.38
N GLU A 423 -15.06 13.68 -17.16
CA GLU A 423 -15.48 12.30 -16.87
C GLU A 423 -15.37 12.02 -15.38
N LEU A 424 -16.47 11.58 -14.77
CA LEU A 424 -16.52 11.16 -13.37
C LEU A 424 -16.62 9.63 -13.31
N HIS A 425 -15.50 9.02 -12.90
CA HIS A 425 -15.37 7.59 -12.66
C HIS A 425 -15.57 7.28 -11.18
N SER A 426 -16.15 6.12 -10.88
CA SER A 426 -16.30 5.63 -9.51
C SER A 426 -15.83 4.18 -9.41
N THR A 427 -15.18 3.84 -8.31
CA THR A 427 -14.77 2.46 -8.00
C THR A 427 -15.93 1.53 -7.66
N PHE A 428 -17.14 2.06 -7.44
CA PHE A 428 -18.33 1.31 -7.05
C PHE A 428 -19.47 1.40 -8.09
N LEU A 429 -19.25 2.03 -9.24
CA LEU A 429 -20.18 2.06 -10.36
C LEU A 429 -19.49 1.53 -11.62
N ASP A 430 -20.24 0.78 -12.42
CA ASP A 430 -19.76 0.19 -13.68
C ASP A 430 -19.94 1.15 -14.88
N PHE A 431 -20.40 2.38 -14.66
CA PHE A 431 -20.62 3.40 -15.68
C PHE A 431 -19.96 4.73 -15.31
N VAL A 432 -19.64 5.51 -16.34
CA VAL A 432 -19.01 6.84 -16.23
C VAL A 432 -20.08 7.90 -16.37
N ILE A 433 -20.04 8.93 -15.53
CA ILE A 433 -20.86 10.14 -15.73
C ILE A 433 -20.01 11.15 -16.48
N THR A 434 -20.54 11.67 -17.58
CA THR A 434 -19.85 12.64 -18.41
C THR A 434 -20.56 13.99 -18.28
N TYR A 435 -19.77 15.06 -18.27
CA TYR A 435 -20.26 16.43 -18.32
C TYR A 435 -19.55 17.15 -19.45
N THR A 436 -20.26 17.32 -20.55
CA THR A 436 -19.73 17.80 -21.82
C THR A 436 -19.73 19.32 -21.88
N ARG A 437 -18.92 19.89 -22.77
CA ARG A 437 -18.87 21.33 -23.02
C ARG A 437 -20.22 21.91 -23.46
N GLU A 438 -21.03 21.13 -24.18
CA GLU A 438 -22.37 21.54 -24.59
C GLU A 438 -23.30 21.67 -23.38
N GLU A 439 -23.25 20.72 -22.46
CA GLU A 439 -24.01 20.77 -21.20
C GLU A 439 -23.56 21.93 -20.30
N MET A 440 -22.25 22.21 -20.25
CA MET A 440 -21.71 23.39 -19.56
C MET A 440 -22.25 24.70 -20.14
N ALA A 441 -22.41 24.78 -21.46
CA ALA A 441 -22.98 25.95 -22.14
C ALA A 441 -24.48 26.09 -21.83
N ILE A 442 -25.24 24.99 -21.84
CA ILE A 442 -26.66 24.97 -21.43
C ILE A 442 -26.81 25.45 -19.98
N ASP A 443 -25.87 25.08 -19.12
CA ASP A 443 -25.86 25.45 -17.71
C ASP A 443 -25.38 26.89 -17.43
N GLY A 444 -24.96 27.63 -18.46
CA GLY A 444 -24.55 29.03 -18.39
C GLY A 444 -23.13 29.26 -17.87
N ILE A 445 -22.25 28.25 -17.99
CA ILE A 445 -20.85 28.32 -17.53
C ILE A 445 -19.93 28.95 -18.58
N ILE A 446 -20.28 28.78 -19.86
CA ILE A 446 -19.51 29.21 -21.04
C ILE A 446 -20.18 30.38 -21.74
#